data_AF-A0ABD5CRS7-F1
#
_entry.id   AF-A0ABD5CRS7-F1
#
_cell.length_a   1.000
_cell.length_b   1.000
_cell.length_c   1.000
_cell.angle_alpha   90.00
_cell.angle_beta   90.00
_cell.angle_gamma   90.00
#
_symmetry.space_group_name_H-M   'P 1'
#
loop_
_entity.id
_entity.type
_entity.pdbx_description
1 polymer ?
#
loop_
_entity_poly.entity_id
_entity_poly.type
_entity_poly.pdbx_seq_one_letter_code
_entity_poly.pdbx_strand_id
1 'polypeptide(L)'
;MKKVWASVTGLLVITLVGCSTQGSTAAYRDIEIALGNARESARVDCPTQADCERFWQRTEIYVTQRSATPIRRSDDSKIETAEPHTFGAVYVWATRTTGGGVSTIQIRAMCRGMYRADGAPGLLYRTCAEQIRAVETDFRAFIGASS
;
A
#
# COMPACT_ATOMS: atom_id res chain seq x y z
N MET A 1 -13.46 73.78 -30.87
CA MET A 1 -12.44 72.72 -30.88
C MET A 1 -12.72 71.79 -29.70
N LYS A 2 -13.28 70.59 -29.96
CA LYS A 2 -13.75 69.68 -28.90
C LYS A 2 -12.65 68.64 -28.64
N LYS A 3 -12.03 68.69 -27.46
CA LYS A 3 -10.97 67.77 -27.02
C LYS A 3 -11.57 66.39 -26.76
N VAL A 4 -11.12 65.39 -27.52
CA VAL A 4 -11.41 63.97 -27.29
C VAL A 4 -10.44 63.48 -26.21
N TRP A 5 -10.96 63.05 -25.05
CA TRP A 5 -10.16 62.47 -23.99
C TRP A 5 -10.32 60.95 -24.06
N ALA A 6 -9.33 60.28 -24.67
CA ALA A 6 -9.26 58.83 -24.73
C ALA A 6 -8.82 58.29 -23.36
N SER A 7 -9.75 57.66 -22.63
CA SER A 7 -9.41 56.88 -21.44
C SER A 7 -8.99 55.48 -21.89
N VAL A 8 -7.68 55.23 -21.88
CA VAL A 8 -7.10 53.90 -22.07
C VAL A 8 -7.19 53.17 -20.73
N THR A 9 -8.29 52.45 -20.51
CA THR A 9 -8.39 51.51 -19.39
C THR A 9 -7.88 50.15 -19.88
N GLY A 10 -6.59 49.90 -19.68
CA GLY A 10 -5.98 48.61 -19.95
C GLY A 10 -6.52 47.54 -19.00
N LEU A 11 -7.33 46.62 -19.52
CA LEU A 11 -7.81 45.46 -18.78
C LEU A 11 -6.66 44.42 -18.72
N LEU A 12 -5.93 44.41 -17.62
CA LEU A 12 -4.89 43.42 -17.33
C LEU A 12 -5.55 42.07 -17.04
N VAL A 13 -5.64 41.20 -18.04
CA VAL A 13 -6.08 39.81 -17.86
C VAL A 13 -4.91 38.99 -17.34
N ILE A 14 -4.87 38.71 -16.03
CA ILE A 14 -3.93 37.77 -15.43
C ILE A 14 -4.48 36.36 -15.64
N THR A 15 -4.03 35.68 -16.70
CA THR A 15 -4.27 34.25 -16.88
C THR A 15 -3.29 33.47 -16.00
N LEU A 16 -3.73 33.06 -14.81
CA LEU A 16 -3.00 32.04 -14.04
C LEU A 16 -3.20 30.68 -14.74
N VAL A 17 -2.30 30.34 -15.67
CA VAL A 17 -2.21 28.99 -16.22
C VAL A 17 -1.64 28.08 -15.12
N GLY A 18 -2.46 27.16 -14.62
CA GLY A 18 -2.12 26.24 -13.54
C GLY A 18 -0.99 25.28 -13.91
N CYS A 19 0.19 25.49 -13.34
CA CYS A 19 1.34 24.60 -13.45
C CYS A 19 1.75 24.10 -12.05
N SER A 20 1.08 23.06 -11.55
CA SER A 20 1.62 22.19 -10.48
C SER A 20 1.00 20.79 -10.45
N THR A 21 -0.11 20.55 -11.15
CA THR A 21 -0.87 19.28 -11.05
C THR A 21 -0.21 18.09 -11.76
N GLN A 22 0.57 18.29 -12.83
CA GLN A 22 1.13 17.18 -13.62
C GLN A 22 2.21 16.37 -12.86
N GLY A 23 3.07 17.03 -12.08
CA GLY A 23 4.08 16.35 -11.27
C GLY A 23 3.48 15.53 -10.13
N SER A 24 2.41 16.04 -9.51
CA SER A 24 1.69 15.32 -8.45
C SER A 24 0.92 14.09 -8.95
N THR A 25 0.39 14.12 -10.17
CA THR A 25 -0.36 12.98 -10.73
C THR A 25 0.55 11.85 -11.20
N ALA A 26 1.70 12.18 -11.80
CA ALA A 26 2.70 11.18 -12.18
C ALA A 26 3.27 10.47 -10.95
N ALA A 27 3.70 11.21 -9.93
CA ALA A 27 4.22 10.62 -8.69
C ALA A 27 3.18 9.75 -7.96
N TYR A 28 1.91 10.15 -7.96
CA TYR A 28 0.84 9.32 -7.41
C TYR A 28 0.68 8.00 -8.18
N ARG A 29 0.66 8.08 -9.51
CA ARG A 29 0.56 6.90 -10.38
C ARG A 29 1.72 5.93 -10.14
N ASP A 30 2.94 6.43 -10.02
CA ASP A 30 4.12 5.60 -9.79
C ASP A 30 4.03 4.86 -8.45
N ILE A 31 3.52 5.52 -7.40
CA ILE A 31 3.28 4.89 -6.10
C ILE A 31 2.24 3.76 -6.23
N GLU A 32 1.11 4.00 -6.91
CA GLU A 32 0.05 3.01 -7.09
C GLU A 32 0.53 1.80 -7.90
N ILE A 33 1.30 2.01 -8.97
CA ILE A 33 1.91 0.93 -9.76
C ILE A 33 2.84 0.11 -8.87
N ALA A 34 3.72 0.78 -8.13
CA ALA A 34 4.70 0.09 -7.31
C ALA A 34 4.06 -0.65 -6.12
N LEU A 35 2.96 -0.13 -5.58
CA LEU A 35 2.15 -0.78 -4.55
C LEU A 35 1.40 -1.99 -5.12
N GLY A 36 0.82 -1.88 -6.32
CA GLY A 36 0.19 -2.99 -7.01
C GLY A 36 1.16 -4.15 -7.27
N ASN A 37 2.38 -3.82 -7.72
CA ASN A 37 3.44 -4.82 -7.94
C ASN A 37 3.88 -5.51 -6.65
N ALA A 38 3.99 -4.77 -5.53
CA ALA A 38 4.30 -5.34 -4.23
C ALA A 38 3.21 -6.33 -3.78
N ARG A 39 1.93 -5.93 -3.86
CA ARG A 39 0.78 -6.79 -3.50
C ARG A 39 0.71 -8.07 -4.30
N GLU A 40 0.97 -7.96 -5.61
CA GLU A 40 0.95 -9.10 -6.52
C GLU A 40 2.13 -10.06 -6.28
N SER A 41 3.25 -9.56 -5.77
CA SER A 41 4.43 -10.37 -5.45
C SER A 41 4.49 -10.87 -4.01
N ALA A 42 3.64 -10.37 -3.11
CA ALA A 42 3.56 -10.71 -1.69
C ALA A 42 2.91 -12.09 -1.41
N ARG A 43 3.32 -13.11 -2.18
CA ARG A 43 2.84 -14.49 -2.06
C ARG A 43 3.95 -15.49 -2.32
N VAL A 44 3.77 -16.67 -1.74
CA VAL A 44 4.63 -17.85 -1.96
C VAL A 44 3.74 -19.05 -2.22
N ASP A 45 4.10 -19.83 -3.23
CA ASP A 45 3.50 -21.13 -3.47
C ASP A 45 4.27 -22.18 -2.68
N CYS A 46 3.55 -23.13 -2.09
CA CYS A 46 4.11 -24.27 -1.42
C CYS A 46 3.68 -25.56 -2.15
N PRO A 47 4.65 -26.34 -2.69
CA PRO A 47 4.36 -27.48 -3.56
C PRO A 47 3.93 -28.74 -2.81
N THR A 48 4.28 -28.84 -1.52
CA THR A 48 3.91 -29.98 -0.67
C THR A 48 3.24 -29.48 0.61
N GLN A 49 2.45 -30.35 1.26
CA GLN A 49 1.84 -30.06 2.55
C GLN A 49 2.88 -29.67 3.61
N ALA A 50 4.00 -30.40 3.67
CA ALA A 50 5.09 -30.13 4.61
C ALA A 50 5.73 -28.75 4.37
N ASP A 51 5.92 -28.35 3.11
CA ASP A 51 6.39 -27.00 2.78
C ASP A 51 5.38 -25.93 3.20
N CYS A 52 4.08 -26.19 2.99
CA CYS A 52 3.03 -25.25 3.36
C CYS A 52 2.98 -25.02 4.86
N GLU A 53 3.09 -26.07 5.67
CA GLU A 53 3.13 -25.98 7.13
C GLU A 53 4.32 -25.16 7.60
N ARG A 54 5.52 -25.47 7.08
CA ARG A 54 6.75 -24.71 7.36
C ARG A 54 6.62 -23.23 6.97
N PHE A 55 6.15 -22.93 5.77
CA PHE A 55 5.99 -21.55 5.30
C PHE A 55 4.94 -20.78 6.09
N TRP A 56 3.90 -21.45 6.58
CA TRP A 56 2.87 -20.81 7.39
C TRP A 56 3.34 -20.45 8.78
N GLN A 57 4.08 -21.33 9.45
CA GLN A 57 4.73 -21.01 10.72
C GLN A 57 5.68 -19.81 10.58
N ARG A 58 6.45 -19.75 9.49
CA ARG A 58 7.29 -18.58 9.19
C ARG A 58 6.47 -17.34 8.90
N THR A 59 5.33 -17.48 8.23
CA THR A 59 4.41 -16.37 7.96
C THR A 59 3.87 -15.78 9.25
N GLU A 60 3.54 -16.60 10.25
CA GLU A 60 3.12 -16.14 11.57
C GLU A 60 4.21 -15.32 12.27
N ILE A 61 5.47 -15.79 12.21
CA ILE A 61 6.63 -15.03 12.70
C ILE A 61 6.77 -13.70 11.94
N TYR A 62 6.64 -13.73 10.61
CA TYR A 62 6.74 -12.53 9.78
C TYR A 62 5.68 -11.48 10.14
N VAL A 63 4.41 -11.91 10.24
CA VAL A 63 3.30 -11.04 10.62
C VAL A 63 3.53 -10.45 12.01
N THR A 64 4.01 -11.26 12.96
CA THR A 64 4.34 -10.80 14.31
C THR A 64 5.43 -9.73 14.30
N GLN A 65 6.46 -9.86 13.45
CA GLN A 65 7.56 -8.89 13.37
C GLN A 65 7.19 -7.60 12.62
N ARG A 66 6.27 -7.67 11.65
CA ARG A 66 5.99 -6.57 10.73
C ARG A 66 4.68 -5.83 11.02
N SER A 67 3.78 -6.40 11.82
CA SER A 67 2.52 -5.76 12.19
C SER A 67 2.67 -4.91 13.46
N ALA A 68 2.09 -3.71 13.46
CA ALA A 68 2.03 -2.86 14.64
C ALA A 68 1.09 -3.40 15.73
N THR A 69 0.15 -4.26 15.38
CA THR A 69 -0.76 -4.92 16.32
C THR A 69 -0.49 -6.41 16.39
N PRO A 70 -0.70 -7.04 17.57
CA PRO A 70 -0.50 -8.48 17.72
C PRO A 70 -1.54 -9.28 16.93
N ILE A 71 -1.18 -10.52 16.65
CA ILE A 71 -2.09 -11.51 16.05
C ILE A 71 -3.26 -11.76 17.01
N ARG A 72 -4.48 -11.65 16.50
CA ARG A 72 -5.72 -11.92 17.24
C ARG A 72 -6.31 -13.29 16.94
N ARG A 73 -6.00 -13.83 15.76
CA ARG A 73 -6.41 -15.15 15.32
C ARG A 73 -5.38 -15.71 14.35
N SER A 74 -5.01 -16.96 14.55
CA SER A 74 -4.21 -17.75 13.62
C SER A 74 -4.89 -19.12 13.52
N ASP A 75 -5.25 -19.52 12.31
CA ASP A 75 -5.75 -20.86 12.00
C ASP A 75 -5.10 -21.39 10.72
N ASP A 76 -5.55 -22.54 10.22
CA ASP A 76 -4.94 -23.21 9.07
C ASP A 76 -5.04 -22.42 7.76
N SER A 77 -5.88 -21.37 7.71
CA SER A 77 -6.20 -20.60 6.51
C SER A 77 -5.97 -19.11 6.64
N LYS A 78 -5.94 -18.56 7.86
CA LYS A 78 -5.85 -17.12 8.12
C LYS A 78 -4.99 -16.78 9.33
N ILE A 79 -4.21 -15.72 9.18
CA ILE A 79 -3.56 -14.98 10.28
C ILE A 79 -4.13 -13.57 10.26
N GLU A 80 -4.77 -13.14 11.34
CA GLU A 80 -5.45 -11.86 11.44
C GLU A 80 -4.86 -11.01 12.57
N THR A 81 -4.62 -9.73 12.28
CA THR A 81 -4.24 -8.68 13.22
C THR A 81 -5.33 -7.60 13.25
N ALA A 82 -5.31 -6.71 14.25
CA ALA A 82 -6.25 -5.58 14.30
C ALA A 82 -5.73 -4.36 13.54
N GLU A 83 -6.63 -3.53 13.02
CA GLU A 83 -6.25 -2.18 12.63
C GLU A 83 -5.72 -1.41 13.86
N PRO A 84 -4.55 -0.76 13.78
CA PRO A 84 -3.97 -0.02 14.89
C PRO A 84 -4.74 1.26 15.15
N HIS A 85 -4.81 1.71 16.40
CA HIS A 85 -5.35 3.04 16.72
C HIS A 85 -4.41 4.18 16.31
N THR A 86 -3.14 3.90 16.05
CA THR A 86 -2.16 4.92 15.64
C THR A 86 -2.21 5.13 14.13
N PHE A 87 -2.38 6.38 13.70
CA PHE A 87 -2.28 6.76 12.29
C PHE A 87 -0.86 6.53 11.76
N GLY A 88 -0.73 6.04 10.53
CA GLY A 88 0.56 5.77 9.90
C GLY A 88 1.22 4.46 10.33
N ALA A 89 0.61 3.70 11.24
CA ALA A 89 1.09 2.39 11.65
C ALA A 89 0.57 1.30 10.69
N VAL A 90 1.48 0.45 10.22
CA VAL A 90 1.15 -0.69 9.34
C VAL A 90 0.72 -1.89 10.15
N TYR A 91 -0.32 -2.57 9.70
CA TYR A 91 -0.73 -3.89 10.19
C TYR A 91 -0.77 -4.88 9.04
N VAL A 92 -0.48 -6.13 9.35
CA VAL A 92 -0.24 -7.19 8.37
C VAL A 92 -1.13 -8.38 8.69
N TRP A 93 -1.67 -9.02 7.67
CA TRP A 93 -2.42 -10.27 7.79
C TRP A 93 -2.03 -11.22 6.67
N ALA A 94 -2.39 -12.49 6.82
CA ALA A 94 -2.07 -13.51 5.83
C ALA A 94 -3.25 -14.44 5.58
N THR A 95 -3.29 -14.99 4.38
CA THR A 95 -4.24 -16.02 3.97
C THR A 95 -3.50 -17.16 3.29
N ARG A 96 -3.94 -18.39 3.56
CA ARG A 96 -3.55 -19.59 2.81
C ARG A 96 -4.75 -20.08 2.03
N THR A 97 -4.58 -20.29 0.73
CA THR A 97 -5.61 -20.84 -0.15
C THR A 97 -5.05 -22.01 -0.94
N THR A 98 -5.84 -23.07 -1.08
CA THR A 98 -5.48 -24.25 -1.88
C THR A 98 -6.34 -24.30 -3.13
N GLY A 99 -5.71 -24.41 -4.30
CA GLY A 99 -6.39 -24.48 -5.59
C GLY A 99 -5.50 -25.11 -6.66
N GLY A 100 -6.08 -25.92 -7.54
CA GLY A 100 -5.34 -26.54 -8.65
C GLY A 100 -4.18 -27.46 -8.22
N GLY A 101 -4.23 -28.02 -7.00
CA GLY A 101 -3.19 -28.90 -6.46
C GLY A 101 -2.01 -28.18 -5.79
N VAL A 102 -2.01 -26.85 -5.75
CA VAL A 102 -1.00 -26.03 -5.09
C VAL A 102 -1.67 -25.21 -3.99
N SER A 103 -0.96 -24.98 -2.88
CA SER A 103 -1.38 -23.98 -1.90
C SER A 103 -0.52 -22.73 -2.01
N THR A 104 -1.16 -21.59 -1.88
CA THR A 104 -0.52 -20.27 -1.93
C THR A 104 -0.74 -19.58 -0.59
N ILE A 105 0.33 -19.05 -0.03
CA ILE A 105 0.29 -18.16 1.12
C ILE A 105 0.50 -16.74 0.60
N GLN A 106 -0.45 -15.86 0.88
CA GLN A 106 -0.37 -14.43 0.54
C GLN A 106 -0.42 -13.61 1.82
N ILE A 107 0.44 -12.60 1.92
CA ILE A 107 0.30 -11.55 2.94
C ILE A 107 -0.31 -10.31 2.31
N ARG A 108 -0.90 -9.47 3.15
CA ARG A 108 -1.33 -8.12 2.81
C ARG A 108 -1.02 -7.21 3.97
N ALA A 109 -0.75 -5.96 3.65
CA ALA A 109 -0.57 -4.93 4.66
C ALA A 109 -1.43 -3.70 4.37
N MET A 110 -1.80 -3.00 5.44
CA MET A 110 -2.55 -1.76 5.36
C MET A 110 -2.13 -0.81 6.48
N CYS A 111 -2.52 0.45 6.36
CA CYS A 111 -2.04 1.53 7.22
C CYS A 111 -3.18 2.49 7.55
N ARG A 112 -3.38 2.78 8.84
CA ARG A 112 -4.45 3.68 9.27
C ARG A 112 -4.22 5.11 8.77
N GLY A 113 -5.21 5.68 8.10
CA GLY A 113 -5.14 7.01 7.49
C GLY A 113 -4.43 7.08 6.14
N MET A 114 -4.11 5.94 5.54
CA MET A 114 -3.67 5.87 4.15
C MET A 114 -4.74 6.41 3.19
N TYR A 115 -6.01 6.12 3.46
CA TYR A 115 -7.17 6.60 2.70
C TYR A 115 -8.11 7.39 3.61
N ARG A 116 -8.81 8.35 3.01
CA ARG A 116 -9.95 9.07 3.59
C ARG A 116 -11.22 8.21 3.54
N ALA A 117 -12.27 8.65 4.20
CA ALA A 117 -13.57 7.96 4.20
C ALA A 117 -14.21 7.83 2.80
N ASP A 118 -13.88 8.74 1.88
CA ASP A 118 -14.29 8.71 0.48
C ASP A 118 -13.39 7.82 -0.41
N GLY A 119 -12.41 7.13 0.18
CA GLY A 119 -11.44 6.30 -0.53
C GLY A 119 -10.33 7.10 -1.22
N ALA A 120 -10.35 8.43 -1.16
CA ALA A 120 -9.28 9.25 -1.71
C ALA A 120 -7.99 9.11 -0.88
N PRO A 121 -6.81 9.30 -1.48
CA PRO A 121 -5.54 9.33 -0.76
C PRO A 121 -5.57 10.29 0.43
N GLY A 122 -5.20 9.79 1.60
CA GLY A 122 -5.04 10.59 2.82
C GLY A 122 -3.68 11.28 2.89
N LEU A 123 -3.49 12.10 3.94
CA LEU A 123 -2.22 12.82 4.16
C LEU A 123 -1.02 11.87 4.33
N LEU A 124 -1.26 10.66 4.85
CA LEU A 124 -0.22 9.66 5.09
C LEU A 124 -0.05 8.68 3.92
N TYR A 125 -0.77 8.87 2.82
CA TYR A 125 -0.83 7.90 1.73
C TYR A 125 0.57 7.49 1.23
N ARG A 126 1.45 8.46 0.95
CA ARG A 126 2.82 8.18 0.47
C ARG A 126 3.62 7.34 1.46
N THR A 127 3.70 7.80 2.71
CA THR A 127 4.46 7.12 3.77
C THR A 127 3.91 5.73 4.06
N CYS A 128 2.59 5.57 4.10
CA CYS A 128 1.94 4.27 4.24
C CYS A 128 2.26 3.35 3.06
N ALA A 129 2.19 3.85 1.82
CA ALA A 129 2.46 3.07 0.63
C ALA A 129 3.92 2.57 0.60
N GLU A 130 4.88 3.41 1.00
CA GLU A 130 6.29 3.01 1.12
C GLU A 130 6.49 1.90 2.17
N GLN A 131 5.89 2.03 3.35
CA GLN A 131 5.99 0.99 4.39
C GLN A 131 5.31 -0.33 3.96
N ILE A 132 4.11 -0.26 3.38
CA ILE A 132 3.40 -1.44 2.88
C ILE A 132 4.23 -2.14 1.80
N ARG A 133 4.79 -1.38 0.85
CA ARG A 133 5.66 -1.94 -0.20
C ARG A 133 6.87 -2.66 0.37
N ALA A 134 7.51 -2.09 1.40
CA ALA A 134 8.65 -2.74 2.05
C ALA A 134 8.23 -4.09 2.68
N VAL A 135 7.13 -4.09 3.46
CA VAL A 135 6.59 -5.31 4.06
C VAL A 135 6.22 -6.36 3.02
N GLU A 136 5.57 -5.96 1.93
CA GLU A 136 5.07 -6.88 0.91
C GLU A 136 6.19 -7.43 0.01
N THR A 137 7.19 -6.61 -0.33
CA THR A 137 8.34 -7.01 -1.17
C THR A 137 9.29 -7.94 -0.41
N ASP A 138 9.51 -7.70 0.88
CA ASP A 138 10.43 -8.48 1.71
C ASP A 138 9.94 -9.92 1.99
N PHE A 139 8.64 -10.17 1.84
CA PHE A 139 8.00 -11.41 2.28
C PHE A 139 8.64 -12.66 1.67
N ARG A 140 8.82 -12.69 0.35
CA ARG A 140 9.36 -13.87 -0.35
C ARG A 140 10.78 -14.19 0.11
N ALA A 141 11.62 -13.17 0.26
CA ALA A 141 12.98 -13.34 0.74
C ALA A 141 13.00 -13.86 2.18
N PHE A 142 12.13 -13.31 3.05
CA PHE A 142 12.00 -13.79 4.42
C PHE A 142 11.58 -15.26 4.49
N ILE A 143 10.61 -15.69 3.69
CA ILE A 143 10.20 -17.11 3.66
C ILE A 143 11.36 -18.01 3.19
N GLY A 144 12.10 -17.60 2.15
CA GLY A 144 13.20 -18.40 1.58
C GLY A 144 14.48 -18.48 2.42
N ALA A 145 14.75 -17.53 3.32
CA ALA A 145 16.01 -17.39 4.06
C ALA A 145 16.33 -18.48 5.12
N SER A 146 15.62 -19.61 5.14
CA SER A 146 15.95 -20.76 6.02
C SER A 146 15.69 -22.09 5.32
N SER A 147 15.91 -22.08 4.02
CA SER A 147 15.89 -23.25 3.15
C SER A 147 17.29 -23.83 3.06
#